data_AF-A0A351XF91-F1
#
_entry.id   AF-A0A351XF91-F1
#
_cell.length_a   1.000
_cell.length_b   1.000
_cell.length_c   1.000
_cell.angle_alpha   90.00
_cell.angle_beta   90.00
_cell.angle_gamma   90.00
#
_symmetry.space_group_name_H-M   'P 1'
#
loop_
_entity.id
_entity.type
_entity.pdbx_description
1 polymer ?
#
loop_
_entity_poly.entity_id
_entity_poly.type
_entity_poly.pdbx_seq_one_letter_code
_entity_poly.pdbx_strand_id
1 'polypeptide(L)' 'MAAVDAGRSVLVAAPTSSGKTVVAEHAIDRALAAGQRVFYTAPIKALSNQKFRDL' A
#
# COMPACT_ATOMS: atom_id res chain seq x y z
N MET A 1 7.70 1.55 -9.32
CA MET A 1 6.24 1.46 -9.58
C MET A 1 5.87 0.56 -10.76
N ALA A 2 6.69 0.45 -11.81
CA ALA A 2 6.37 -0.35 -13.01
C ALA A 2 5.78 -1.76 -12.79
N ALA A 3 6.25 -2.51 -11.79
CA ALA A 3 5.68 -3.84 -11.47
C ALA A 3 4.27 -3.76 -10.89
N VAL A 4 4.02 -2.77 -10.02
CA VAL A 4 2.68 -2.44 -9.55
C VAL A 4 1.87 -2.07 -10.77
N ASP A 5 2.21 -1.03 -11.53
CA ASP A 5 1.44 -0.53 -12.70
C ASP A 5 1.02 -1.63 -13.70
N ALA A 6 1.87 -2.63 -13.91
CA ALA A 6 1.59 -3.80 -14.75
C ALA A 6 0.64 -4.85 -14.12
N GLY A 7 0.01 -4.54 -12.97
CA GLY A 7 -0.91 -5.42 -12.25
C GLY A 7 -0.25 -6.60 -11.55
N ARG A 8 1.08 -6.60 -11.34
CA ARG A 8 1.80 -7.75 -10.78
C ARG A 8 1.91 -7.66 -9.25
N SER A 9 1.91 -8.82 -8.59
CA SER A 9 2.22 -8.92 -7.16
C SER A 9 3.68 -8.55 -6.89
N VAL A 10 3.93 -7.86 -5.78
CA VAL A 10 5.27 -7.38 -5.39
C VAL A 10 5.58 -7.71 -3.94
N LEU A 11 6.84 -8.08 -3.66
CA LEU A 11 7.41 -8.14 -2.32
C LEU A 11 8.42 -7.00 -2.17
N VAL A 12 8.18 -6.10 -1.21
CA VAL A 12 9.08 -4.96 -0.97
C VAL A 12 9.93 -5.22 0.27
N ALA A 13 11.16 -5.65 0.05
CA ALA A 13 12.17 -5.77 1.09
C ALA A 13 13.02 -4.50 1.14
N ALA A 14 12.78 -3.64 2.13
CA ALA A 14 13.56 -2.44 2.38
C ALA A 14 13.66 -2.18 3.89
N PRO A 15 14.60 -1.38 4.39
CA PRO A 15 14.62 -0.92 5.79
C PRO A 15 13.41 -0.04 6.14
N THR A 16 13.13 0.11 7.44
CA THR A 16 12.16 1.12 7.93
C THR A 16 12.65 2.52 7.52
N SER A 17 11.73 3.45 7.24
CA SER A 17 12.03 4.78 6.65
C SER A 17 12.42 4.80 5.16
N SER A 18 12.62 3.65 4.50
CA SER A 18 12.99 3.59 3.07
C SER A 18 11.81 3.68 2.09
N GLY A 19 10.67 4.24 2.52
CA GLY A 19 9.53 4.50 1.60
C GLY A 19 8.66 3.30 1.24
N LYS A 20 8.68 2.20 2.03
CA LYS A 20 7.77 1.05 1.80
C LYS A 20 6.28 1.44 1.76
N THR A 21 5.90 2.46 2.53
CA THR A 21 4.54 3.01 2.57
C THR A 21 4.11 3.56 1.21
N VAL A 22 5.02 4.24 0.50
CA VAL A 22 4.74 4.82 -0.82
C VAL A 22 4.33 3.76 -1.84
N VAL A 23 4.88 2.54 -1.72
CA VAL A 23 4.49 1.42 -2.61
C VAL A 23 3.07 0.96 -2.33
N ALA A 24 2.66 0.92 -1.07
CA ALA A 24 1.30 0.56 -0.69
C ALA A 24 0.29 1.65 -1.08
N GLU A 25 0.61 2.92 -0.84
CA GLU A 25 -0.21 4.08 -1.24
C GLU A 25 -0.43 4.10 -2.76
N HIS A 26 0.63 3.94 -3.55
CA HIS A 26 0.52 3.88 -5.02
C HIS A 26 -0.35 2.71 -5.50
N ALA A 27 -0.27 1.55 -4.84
CA ALA A 27 -1.12 0.41 -5.17
C ALA A 27 -2.60 0.65 -4.83
N ILE A 28 -2.87 1.35 -3.73
CA ILE A 28 -4.23 1.77 -3.31
C ILE A 28 -4.80 2.75 -4.33
N ASP A 29 -4.08 3.84 -4.63
CA ASP A 29 -4.54 4.87 -5.55
C ASP A 29 -4.89 4.31 -6.92
N ARG A 30 -4.02 3.43 -7.44
CA ARG A 30 -4.25 2.81 -8.74
C ARG A 30 -5.44 1.84 -8.72
N ALA A 31 -5.64 1.09 -7.63
CA ALA A 31 -6.81 0.22 -7.49
C ALA A 31 -8.11 1.04 -7.42
N LEU A 32 -8.12 2.14 -6.67
CA LEU A 32 -9.27 3.05 -6.57
C LEU A 32 -9.56 3.74 -7.91
N ALA A 33 -8.54 4.21 -8.62
CA ALA A 33 -8.67 4.78 -9.96
C ALA A 33 -9.24 3.79 -10.98
N ALA A 34 -9.00 2.49 -10.79
CA ALA A 34 -9.57 1.41 -11.60
C ALA A 34 -10.97 0.96 -11.12
N GLY A 35 -11.57 1.62 -10.12
CA GLY A 35 -12.86 1.24 -9.54
C GLY A 35 -12.83 -0.08 -8.76
N GLN A 36 -11.65 -0.54 -8.36
CA GLN A 36 -11.45 -1.79 -7.64
C GLN A 36 -11.50 -1.57 -6.12
N ARG A 37 -11.68 -2.65 -5.38
CA ARG A 37 -11.57 -2.67 -3.92
C ARG A 37 -10.14 -3.03 -3.52
N VAL A 38 -9.68 -2.47 -2.41
CA VAL A 38 -8.34 -2.72 -1.85
C VAL A 38 -8.44 -2.96 -0.34
N PHE A 39 -7.58 -3.84 0.17
CA PHE A 39 -7.45 -4.11 1.60
C PHE A 39 -6.03 -3.78 2.05
N TYR A 40 -5.92 -2.86 3.01
CA TYR A 40 -4.65 -2.58 3.69
C TYR A 40 -4.65 -3.32 5.03
N THR A 41 -3.66 -4.20 5.24
CA THR A 41 -3.53 -4.98 6.47
C THR A 41 -2.28 -4.57 7.23
N ALA A 42 -2.39 -4.49 8.56
CA ALA A 42 -1.30 -4.20 9.47
C ALA A 42 -1.36 -5.19 10.64
N PRO A 43 -0.21 -5.58 11.24
CA PRO A 43 -0.16 -6.65 12.24
C PRO A 43 -0.84 -6.30 13.57
N ILE A 44 -1.04 -5.00 13.87
CA ILE A 44 -1.73 -4.56 15.09
C ILE A 44 -2.77 -3.46 14.78
N LYS A 45 -3.88 -3.47 15.54
CA LYS A 45 -5.01 -2.54 15.37
C LYS A 45 -4.59 -1.07 15.44
N ALA A 46 -3.69 -0.72 16.36
CA ALA A 46 -3.24 0.66 16.53
C ALA A 46 -2.58 1.22 15.26
N LEU A 47 -1.77 0.42 14.55
CA LEU A 47 -1.15 0.83 13.29
C LEU A 47 -2.15 0.93 12.14
N SER A 48 -3.15 0.03 12.11
CA SER A 48 -4.26 0.13 11.16
C SER A 48 -5.06 1.42 11.38
N ASN A 49 -5.42 1.73 12.63
CA ASN A 49 -6.14 2.96 12.99
C ASN A 49 -5.34 4.22 12.67
N GLN A 50 -4.01 4.19 12.88
CA GLN A 50 -3.14 5.29 12.48
C GLN A 50 -3.20 5.48 10.97
N LYS A 51 -3.01 4.42 10.18
CA LYS A 51 -3.05 4.49 8.72
C LYS A 51 -4.41 4.86 8.15
N PHE A 52 -5.51 4.44 8.77
CA PHE A 52 -6.86 4.85 8.37
C PHE A 52 -7.12 6.34 8.55
N ARG A 53 -6.39 7.02 9.44
CA ARG A 53 -6.49 8.48 9.61
C ARG A 53 -5.53 9.24 8.70
N ASP A 54 -4.43 8.60 8.30
CA ASP A 54 -3.38 9.21 7.48
C ASP A 54 -3.67 9.08 5.96
N LEU A 55 -4.42 8.03 5.56
CA LEU A 55 -4.86 7.74 4.19
C LEU A 55 -6.25 8.34 3.92
#